data_AF-A0A844BN38-F1
#
_entry.id   AF-A0A844BN38-F1
#
_cell.length_a   1.000
_cell.length_b   1.000
_cell.length_c   1.000
_cell.angle_alpha   90.00
_cell.angle_beta   90.00
_cell.angle_gamma   90.00
#
_symmetry.space_group_name_H-M   'P 1'
#
loop_
_entity.id
_entity.type
_entity.pdbx_description
1 polymer ?
#
loop_
_entity_poly.entity_id
_entity_poly.type
_entity_poly.pdbx_seq_one_letter_code
_entity_poly.pdbx_strand_id
1 'polypeptide(L)'
;MDRARRDLLTQAPRHVEAPRGTFALRSPNRPNMISQSTVRITALDPLRATFGIDAIDCFDGTPLLDIKPWLATIDMPPGDAG
;
A
#
# COMPACT_ATOMS: atom_id res chain seq x y z
N MET A 1 -7.24 -3.33 1.87
CA MET A 1 -7.34 -4.74 1.39
C MET A 1 -8.18 -5.58 2.36
N ASP A 2 -9.31 -5.05 2.79
CA ASP A 2 -10.25 -5.62 3.78
C ASP A 2 -10.87 -6.97 3.35
N ARG A 3 -10.84 -7.27 2.04
CA ARG A 3 -11.43 -8.47 1.43
C ARG A 3 -10.44 -9.62 1.21
N ALA A 4 -9.17 -9.47 1.62
CA ALA A 4 -8.13 -10.44 1.34
C ALA A 4 -8.09 -11.62 2.34
N ARG A 5 -7.41 -12.71 1.96
CA ARG A 5 -7.16 -13.86 2.84
C ARG A 5 -6.03 -13.55 3.82
N ARG A 6 -6.13 -13.99 5.08
CA ARG A 6 -5.13 -13.72 6.14
C ARG A 6 -4.24 -14.91 6.50
N ASP A 7 -4.55 -16.08 5.98
CA ASP A 7 -3.99 -17.39 6.37
C ASP A 7 -2.90 -17.92 5.43
N LEU A 8 -2.63 -17.22 4.31
CA LEU A 8 -1.64 -17.68 3.33
C LEU A 8 -0.22 -17.33 3.77
N LEU A 9 0.61 -18.34 3.98
CA LEU A 9 2.05 -18.19 4.29
C LEU A 9 2.95 -18.27 3.06
N THR A 10 2.50 -18.96 2.01
CA THR A 10 3.20 -19.12 0.73
C THR A 10 2.23 -18.87 -0.41
N GLN A 11 2.67 -18.16 -1.44
CA GLN A 11 1.84 -17.73 -2.57
C GLN A 11 2.61 -17.88 -3.88
N ALA A 12 1.89 -18.17 -4.96
CA ALA A 12 2.44 -18.24 -6.32
C ALA A 12 1.75 -17.21 -7.24
N PRO A 13 2.07 -15.91 -7.12
CA PRO A 13 1.62 -14.90 -8.08
C PRO A 13 2.04 -15.25 -9.52
N ARG A 14 1.24 -14.85 -10.52
CA ARG A 14 1.51 -15.16 -11.94
C ARG A 14 2.83 -14.57 -12.47
N HIS A 15 3.37 -13.54 -11.81
CA HIS A 15 4.57 -12.82 -12.24
C HIS A 15 5.86 -13.30 -11.56
N VAL A 16 5.81 -14.36 -10.75
CA VAL A 16 7.01 -14.96 -10.14
C VAL A 16 7.19 -16.39 -10.65
N GLU A 17 8.46 -16.80 -10.84
CA GLU A 17 8.80 -18.11 -11.41
C GLU A 17 8.51 -19.29 -10.47
N ALA A 18 8.46 -19.04 -9.16
CA ALA A 18 8.18 -20.05 -8.15
C ALA A 18 7.48 -19.43 -6.94
N PRO A 19 6.78 -20.23 -6.12
CA PRO A 19 6.15 -19.72 -4.91
C PRO A 19 7.12 -18.95 -4.02
N ARG A 20 6.60 -17.92 -3.36
CA ARG A 20 7.35 -17.09 -2.41
C ARG A 20 6.58 -17.00 -1.10
N GLY A 21 7.32 -16.84 0.00
CA GLY A 21 6.71 -16.52 1.29
C GLY A 21 5.97 -15.20 1.23
N THR A 22 4.86 -15.08 1.96
CA THR A 22 3.99 -13.90 1.93
C THR A 22 4.72 -12.59 2.22
N PHE A 23 5.72 -12.59 3.11
CA PHE A 23 6.50 -11.39 3.46
C PHE A 23 7.54 -10.98 2.42
N ALA A 24 7.87 -11.86 1.47
CA ALA A 24 8.73 -11.53 0.33
C ALA A 24 7.94 -10.90 -0.84
N LEU A 25 6.63 -10.72 -0.68
CA LEU A 25 5.72 -10.23 -1.70
C LEU A 25 4.96 -8.99 -1.22
N ARG A 26 4.47 -8.21 -2.19
CA ARG A 26 3.47 -7.16 -1.95
C ARG A 26 2.02 -7.66 -2.03
N SER A 27 1.79 -8.97 -1.87
CA SER A 27 0.45 -9.57 -1.96
C SER A 27 -0.55 -9.00 -0.93
N PRO A 28 -1.79 -8.67 -1.31
CA PRO A 28 -2.82 -8.24 -0.36
C PRO A 28 -3.20 -9.36 0.63
N ASN A 29 -2.96 -10.63 0.29
CA ASN A 29 -3.21 -11.76 1.18
C ASN A 29 -2.05 -11.88 2.19
N ARG A 30 -2.24 -11.38 3.41
CA ARG A 30 -1.22 -11.39 4.48
C ARG A 30 -1.89 -11.38 5.86
N PRO A 31 -1.19 -11.84 6.93
CA PRO A 31 -1.77 -11.92 8.27
C PRO A 31 -2.39 -10.62 8.76
N ASN A 32 -1.77 -9.48 8.45
CA ASN A 32 -2.33 -8.15 8.67
C ASN A 32 -2.44 -7.43 7.33
N MET A 33 -3.67 -7.23 6.85
CA MET A 33 -4.00 -6.75 5.49
C MET A 33 -3.79 -5.24 5.31
N ILE A 34 -2.72 -4.71 5.90
CA ILE A 34 -2.31 -3.33 5.80
C ILE A 34 -1.54 -3.19 4.49
N SER A 35 -1.91 -2.17 3.71
CA SER A 35 -1.23 -1.78 2.48
C SER A 35 -0.91 -0.29 2.58
N GLN A 36 0.20 0.10 1.96
CA GLN A 36 0.68 1.46 1.97
C GLN A 36 0.86 1.92 0.52
N SER A 37 0.46 3.16 0.26
CA SER A 37 0.73 3.86 -1.00
C SER A 37 1.36 5.21 -0.66
N THR A 38 2.42 5.57 -1.37
CA THR A 38 2.94 6.94 -1.36
C THR A 38 2.23 7.69 -2.48
N VAL A 39 1.55 8.78 -2.13
CA VAL A 39 0.65 9.51 -3.04
C VAL A 39 0.99 11.00 -3.03
N ARG A 40 0.59 11.69 -4.10
CA ARG A 40 0.61 13.15 -4.14
C ARG A 40 -0.77 13.69 -3.79
N ILE A 41 -0.83 14.60 -2.82
CA ILE A 41 -2.05 15.37 -2.57
C ILE A 41 -2.28 16.30 -3.77
N THR A 42 -3.45 16.21 -4.38
CA THR A 42 -3.84 17.00 -5.57
C THR A 42 -4.80 18.13 -5.23
N ALA A 43 -5.57 18.00 -4.14
CA ALA A 43 -6.51 19.01 -3.67
C ALA A 43 -6.79 18.84 -2.16
N LEU A 44 -7.19 19.94 -1.50
CA LEU A 44 -7.64 19.94 -0.12
C LEU A 44 -9.02 20.60 -0.04
N ASP A 45 -9.98 19.94 0.62
CA ASP A 45 -11.29 20.50 0.96
C ASP A 45 -11.54 20.33 2.47
N PRO A 46 -11.16 21.34 3.27
CA PRO A 46 -11.33 21.30 4.72
C PRO A 46 -12.80 21.31 5.16
N LEU A 47 -13.69 21.92 4.38
CA LEU A 47 -15.12 22.03 4.74
C LEU A 47 -15.81 20.66 4.66
N ARG A 48 -15.39 19.82 3.70
CA ARG A 48 -15.88 18.46 3.54
C ARG A 48 -15.02 17.43 4.30
N ALA A 49 -13.93 17.84 4.92
CA ALA A 49 -12.91 16.97 5.51
C ALA A 49 -12.39 15.91 4.52
N THR A 50 -12.19 16.31 3.27
CA THR A 50 -11.70 15.45 2.19
C THR A 50 -10.45 16.02 1.53
N PHE A 51 -9.63 15.15 0.96
CA PHE A 51 -8.50 15.55 0.13
C PHE A 51 -8.45 14.66 -1.11
N GLY A 52 -7.99 15.25 -2.22
CA GLY A 52 -7.72 14.53 -3.45
C GLY A 52 -6.31 13.97 -3.45
N ILE A 53 -6.15 12.79 -4.04
CA ILE A 53 -4.85 12.15 -4.28
C ILE A 53 -4.75 11.75 -5.75
N ASP A 54 -3.54 11.42 -6.21
CA ASP A 54 -3.37 10.68 -7.46
C ASP A 54 -3.82 9.22 -7.33
N ALA A 55 -3.65 8.42 -8.39
CA ALA A 55 -4.22 7.08 -8.46
C ALA A 55 -3.58 6.11 -7.45
N ILE A 56 -4.43 5.32 -6.77
CA ILE A 56 -4.05 4.18 -5.92
C ILE A 56 -4.81 2.92 -6.36
N ASP A 57 -4.41 1.77 -5.83
CA ASP A 57 -4.88 0.44 -6.25
C ASP A 57 -5.91 -0.20 -5.30
N CYS A 58 -6.46 0.56 -4.34
CA CYS A 58 -7.48 0.05 -3.44
C CYS A 58 -8.89 0.10 -4.07
N PHE A 59 -9.75 -0.82 -3.65
CA PHE A 59 -11.17 -0.75 -4.02
C PHE A 59 -11.84 0.46 -3.35
N ASP A 60 -12.89 0.98 -3.99
CA ASP A 60 -13.76 1.96 -3.36
C ASP A 60 -14.33 1.45 -2.02
N GLY A 61 -14.43 2.36 -1.05
CA GLY A 61 -14.82 2.06 0.33
C GLY A 61 -13.77 1.29 1.15
N THR A 62 -12.54 1.07 0.65
CA THR A 62 -11.47 0.47 1.46
C THR A 62 -11.18 1.35 2.69
N PRO A 63 -11.20 0.80 3.92
CA PRO A 63 -10.94 1.59 5.13
C PRO A 63 -9.53 2.18 5.15
N LEU A 64 -9.44 3.48 5.42
CA LEU A 64 -8.19 4.17 5.70
C LEU A 64 -7.83 3.99 7.18
N LEU A 65 -6.59 3.57 7.45
CA LEU A 65 -6.10 3.36 8.81
C LEU A 65 -5.24 4.51 9.34
N ASP A 66 -4.46 5.13 8.46
CA ASP A 66 -3.43 6.09 8.86
C ASP A 66 -2.99 6.95 7.67
N ILE A 67 -2.51 8.16 7.98
CA ILE A 67 -1.87 9.08 7.02
C ILE A 67 -0.61 9.62 7.70
N LYS A 68 0.53 9.53 7.00
CA LYS A 68 1.80 10.09 7.45
C LYS A 68 2.45 10.92 6.34
N PRO A 69 3.18 12.01 6.68
CA PRO A 69 3.96 12.73 5.68
C PRO A 69 5.06 11.82 5.13
N TRP A 70 5.27 11.85 3.82
CA TRP A 70 6.43 11.21 3.21
C TRP A 70 7.67 12.07 3.45
N LEU A 71 8.74 11.45 3.92
CA LEU A 71 10.00 12.11 4.25
C LEU A 71 11.13 11.41 3.51
N ALA A 72 11.75 12.09 2.55
CA ALA A 72 12.85 11.53 1.75
C ALA A 72 14.00 10.96 2.61
N THR A 73 14.27 11.58 3.76
CA THR A 73 15.30 11.16 4.71
C THR A 73 14.98 9.87 5.47
N ILE A 74 13.73 9.40 5.44
CA ILE A 74 13.24 8.22 6.18
C ILE A 74 12.75 7.14 5.22
N ASP A 75 11.96 7.53 4.22
CA ASP A 75 11.20 6.62 3.36
C ASP A 75 11.95 6.23 2.08
N MET A 76 13.05 6.92 1.72
CA MET A 76 13.91 6.51 0.60
C MET A 76 15.10 5.69 1.10
N PRO A 77 15.33 4.49 0.53
CA PRO A 77 16.55 3.71 0.80
C PRO A 77 17.83 4.48 0.40
N PRO A 78 18.94 4.30 1.12
CA PRO A 78 20.22 4.90 0.73
C PRO A 78 20.69 4.35 -0.62
N GLY A 79 21.10 5.25 -1.54
CA GLY A 79 21.72 4.88 -2.83
C GLY A 79 20.84 5.08 -4.06
N ASP A 80 19.53 5.24 -3.91
CA ASP A 80 18.58 5.54 -5.00
C ASP A 80 18.27 7.05 -5.06
N ALA A 81 19.32 7.88 -5.07
CA ALA A 81 19.19 9.25 -5.56
C ALA A 81 19.30 9.18 -7.08
N GLY A 82 18.15 9.29 -7.76
CA GLY A 82 18.15 9.52 -9.21
C GLY A 82 18.92 10.77 -9.59
#